data_AF-A0A3A8J110-F1
#
_entry.id   AF-A0A3A8J110-F1
#
_cell.length_a   1.000
_cell.length_b   1.000
_cell.length_c   1.000
_cell.angle_alpha   90.00
_cell.angle_beta   90.00
_cell.angle_gamma   90.00
#
_symmetry.space_group_name_H-M   'P 1'
#
loop_
_entity.id
_entity.type
_entity.pdbx_description
1 polymer ?
#
loop_
_entity_poly.entity_id
_entity_poly.type
_entity_poly.pdbx_seq_one_letter_code
_entity_poly.pdbx_strand_id
1 'polypeptide(L)'
;TPAASPAPAPKASSKPRVDTFSAAPTGRAQNTVLRSLAKDSTFEPFLAKPSAGAAPKLKFDGLEHLNPRRAAVDKALSTGGPVPFTNTDGKTEQVSVERIATPLLGGAIYSVTVGDDTFNVSIAKGAQVDHEAVLAQIIDAYSETPEDLRGALESVSVRGEKGPDGAAATAGDGHITFYDNATHVTADIFHHEMGHLIGRQVENANDSVLSGVIERLKGEPPPIPDGWAEAAAADGNHLNDYTEGSFEKSGNYTEDFAEAWSEYMRALDGGPKALAQFELQYPGRSEILKDLYPPA
;
A
#
# COMPACT_ATOMS: atom_id res chain seq x y z
N THR A 1 -5.94 32.19 63.71
CA THR A 1 -5.73 30.96 62.92
C THR A 1 -4.97 31.35 61.67
N PRO A 2 -3.76 30.81 61.42
CA PRO A 2 -2.88 31.28 60.35
C PRO A 2 -3.16 30.60 59.00
N ALA A 3 -2.78 31.30 57.92
CA ALA A 3 -2.90 30.90 56.53
C ALA A 3 -2.01 29.70 56.16
N ALA A 4 -2.53 28.81 55.31
CA ALA A 4 -1.83 27.63 54.83
C ALA A 4 -0.93 27.95 53.62
N SER A 5 0.32 27.50 53.68
CA SER A 5 1.28 27.47 52.57
C SER A 5 0.98 26.36 51.57
N PRO A 6 1.29 26.53 50.26
CA PRO A 6 1.07 25.49 49.26
C PRO A 6 2.16 24.39 49.29
N ALA A 7 1.75 23.17 48.97
CA ALA A 7 2.58 21.96 48.95
C ALA A 7 3.56 21.91 47.76
N PRO A 8 4.72 21.23 47.88
CA PRO A 8 5.75 21.17 46.84
C PRO A 8 5.49 20.08 45.79
N ALA A 9 5.90 20.35 44.55
CA ALA A 9 5.83 19.44 43.40
C ALA A 9 6.74 18.20 43.54
N PRO A 10 6.36 17.03 42.98
CA PRO A 10 7.15 15.81 43.10
C PRO A 10 8.38 15.82 42.17
N LYS A 11 9.50 15.34 42.73
CA LYS A 11 10.81 15.18 42.07
C LYS A 11 10.79 14.01 41.08
N ALA A 12 11.39 14.23 39.90
CA ALA A 12 11.67 13.20 38.91
C ALA A 12 12.58 12.10 39.49
N SER A 13 12.12 10.85 39.38
CA SER A 13 12.86 9.65 39.76
C SER A 13 13.72 9.19 38.57
N SER A 14 15.03 9.14 38.79
CA SER A 14 16.04 8.58 37.88
C SER A 14 15.82 7.09 37.64
N LYS A 15 15.70 6.67 36.37
CA LYS A 15 15.82 5.25 35.97
C LYS A 15 17.29 4.86 35.78
N PRO A 16 17.68 3.59 36.02
CA PRO A 16 19.03 3.09 35.77
C PRO A 16 19.27 2.86 34.27
N ARG A 17 20.45 3.27 33.82
CA ARG A 17 21.02 2.96 32.49
C ARG A 17 21.40 1.49 32.45
N VAL A 18 20.71 0.71 31.64
CA VAL A 18 21.13 -0.66 31.28
C VAL A 18 21.93 -0.53 29.98
N ASP A 19 23.20 -0.90 30.05
CA ASP A 19 24.09 -0.98 28.90
C ASP A 19 23.63 -2.12 27.98
N THR A 20 23.03 -1.78 26.84
CA THR A 20 22.80 -2.73 25.74
C THR A 20 23.95 -2.69 24.76
N PHE A 21 24.44 -3.89 24.47
CA PHE A 21 25.54 -4.21 23.57
C PHE A 21 25.34 -3.61 22.18
N SER A 22 26.43 -3.03 21.68
CA SER A 22 26.60 -2.58 20.31
C SER A 22 26.52 -3.76 19.34
N ALA A 23 25.56 -3.72 18.42
CA ALA A 23 25.60 -4.44 17.16
C ALA A 23 25.29 -3.46 16.04
N ALA A 24 26.32 -3.08 15.29
CA ALA A 24 26.21 -2.34 14.03
C ALA A 24 25.96 -3.32 12.85
N PRO A 25 25.75 -2.82 11.63
CA PRO A 25 24.49 -2.84 10.91
C PRO A 25 24.38 -4.01 9.91
N THR A 26 23.16 -4.49 9.68
CA THR A 26 22.82 -5.29 8.49
C THR A 26 21.70 -4.53 7.77
N GLY A 27 21.64 -4.39 6.46
CA GLY A 27 22.35 -5.07 5.39
C GLY A 27 21.40 -5.05 4.19
N ARG A 28 21.68 -4.17 3.24
CA ARG A 28 20.99 -3.96 1.97
C ARG A 28 20.75 -5.30 1.23
N ALA A 29 19.52 -5.82 1.26
CA ALA A 29 19.16 -6.99 0.46
C ALA A 29 18.79 -6.56 -0.97
N GLN A 30 19.76 -6.65 -1.87
CA GLN A 30 19.55 -6.53 -3.31
C GLN A 30 19.02 -7.86 -3.85
N ASN A 31 17.90 -7.79 -4.58
CA ASN A 31 17.34 -8.85 -5.41
C ASN A 31 18.41 -9.57 -6.25
N THR A 32 18.85 -10.74 -5.80
CA THR A 32 19.80 -11.61 -6.50
C THR A 32 19.23 -13.02 -6.57
N VAL A 33 18.18 -13.23 -7.36
CA VAL A 33 17.67 -14.59 -7.65
C VAL A 33 17.56 -14.90 -9.16
N LEU A 34 17.84 -13.96 -10.07
CA LEU A 34 17.75 -14.22 -11.53
C LEU A 34 19.10 -14.40 -12.27
N ARG A 35 20.18 -14.84 -11.61
CA ARG A 35 21.50 -15.01 -12.27
C ARG A 35 22.24 -16.35 -12.08
N SER A 36 21.57 -17.43 -11.71
CA SER A 36 22.22 -18.74 -11.52
C SER A 36 21.91 -19.81 -12.57
N LEU A 37 21.20 -19.52 -13.67
CA LEU A 37 20.87 -20.53 -14.70
C LEU A 37 21.58 -20.36 -16.05
N ALA A 38 22.71 -19.65 -16.12
CA ALA A 38 23.44 -19.42 -17.37
C ALA A 38 24.96 -19.70 -17.29
N LYS A 39 25.36 -20.72 -16.53
CA LYS A 39 26.75 -21.21 -16.54
C LYS A 39 26.75 -22.73 -16.49
N ASP A 40 26.53 -23.34 -17.65
CA ASP A 40 27.15 -24.59 -18.08
C ASP A 40 26.66 -24.93 -19.48
N SER A 41 27.29 -24.31 -20.48
CA SER A 41 27.30 -24.88 -21.83
C SER A 41 28.49 -24.32 -22.58
N THR A 42 29.57 -25.10 -22.58
CA THR A 42 30.72 -24.92 -23.47
C THR A 42 30.29 -25.22 -24.90
N PHE A 43 30.29 -24.22 -25.77
CA PHE A 43 30.26 -24.42 -27.22
C PHE A 43 31.22 -23.41 -27.86
N GLU A 44 32.26 -23.92 -28.51
CA GLU A 44 33.25 -23.12 -29.22
C GLU A 44 32.66 -22.49 -30.52
N PRO A 45 33.18 -21.33 -30.97
CA PRO A 45 32.63 -20.63 -32.12
C PRO A 45 33.20 -21.18 -33.44
N PHE A 46 32.34 -21.79 -34.25
CA PHE A 46 32.61 -21.94 -35.68
C PHE A 46 32.30 -20.62 -36.40
N LEU A 47 33.33 -20.02 -37.00
CA LEU A 47 33.24 -18.91 -37.94
C LEU A 47 32.45 -19.33 -39.19
N ALA A 48 31.28 -18.73 -39.39
CA ALA A 48 30.67 -18.61 -40.71
C ALA A 48 29.82 -17.32 -40.78
N LYS A 49 30.23 -16.36 -41.61
CA LYS A 49 29.29 -15.36 -42.16
C LYS A 49 28.38 -16.08 -43.15
N PRO A 50 27.07 -15.78 -43.16
CA PRO A 50 26.61 -14.94 -44.27
C PRO A 50 25.35 -14.07 -44.01
N SER A 51 25.29 -13.02 -44.85
CA SER A 51 24.13 -12.40 -45.51
C SER A 51 23.02 -11.71 -44.72
N ALA A 52 22.74 -10.48 -45.16
CA ALA A 52 21.60 -9.66 -44.77
C ALA A 52 20.28 -10.31 -45.22
N GLY A 53 19.54 -10.87 -44.27
CA GLY A 53 18.14 -11.26 -44.41
C GLY A 53 17.35 -10.67 -43.25
N ALA A 54 16.16 -10.13 -43.53
CA ALA A 54 15.30 -9.52 -42.52
C ALA A 54 15.10 -10.45 -41.32
N ALA A 55 15.30 -9.91 -40.11
CA ALA A 55 15.08 -10.64 -38.87
C ALA A 55 13.64 -11.17 -38.84
N PRO A 56 13.41 -12.47 -38.62
CA PRO A 56 12.07 -12.98 -38.43
C PRO A 56 11.49 -12.32 -37.19
N LYS A 57 10.30 -11.73 -37.32
CA LYS A 57 9.52 -11.26 -36.17
C LYS A 57 9.19 -12.50 -35.33
N LEU A 58 9.92 -12.70 -34.25
CA LEU A 58 9.56 -13.65 -33.20
C LEU A 58 8.19 -13.23 -32.66
N LYS A 59 7.16 -14.00 -32.98
CA LYS A 59 5.90 -13.96 -32.24
C LYS A 59 6.14 -14.73 -30.95
N PHE A 60 6.13 -14.01 -29.83
CA PHE A 60 6.17 -14.60 -28.50
C PHE A 60 4.75 -14.94 -28.06
N ASP A 61 4.17 -15.98 -28.66
CA ASP A 61 2.96 -16.59 -28.13
C ASP A 61 3.37 -17.38 -26.87
N GLY A 62 2.86 -17.02 -25.68
CA GLY A 62 3.06 -17.78 -24.43
C GLY A 62 3.56 -17.06 -23.18
N LEU A 63 3.65 -15.72 -23.15
CA LEU A 63 4.06 -14.96 -21.94
C LEU A 63 2.94 -14.80 -20.89
N GLU A 64 1.69 -15.14 -21.23
CA GLU A 64 0.55 -15.10 -20.30
C GLU A 64 0.76 -16.00 -19.06
N HIS A 65 1.63 -17.01 -19.17
CA HIS A 65 1.96 -17.93 -18.09
C HIS A 65 2.98 -17.41 -17.07
N LEU A 66 3.62 -16.25 -17.32
CA LEU A 66 4.64 -15.71 -16.41
C LEU A 66 4.08 -14.71 -15.38
N ASN A 67 2.89 -14.15 -15.64
CA ASN A 67 2.14 -13.35 -14.66
C ASN A 67 0.65 -13.43 -15.01
N PRO A 68 -0.13 -14.34 -14.38
CA PRO A 68 -1.53 -14.55 -14.72
C PRO A 68 -2.40 -13.32 -14.48
N ARG A 69 -2.03 -12.47 -13.52
CA ARG A 69 -2.75 -11.21 -13.24
C ARG A 69 -2.57 -10.18 -14.34
N ARG A 70 -1.34 -10.02 -14.85
CA ARG A 70 -1.07 -9.18 -16.02
C ARG A 70 -1.83 -9.69 -17.27
N ALA A 71 -1.86 -11.00 -17.48
CA ALA A 71 -2.60 -11.60 -18.59
C ALA A 71 -4.11 -11.35 -18.48
N ALA A 72 -4.67 -11.42 -17.27
CA ALA A 72 -6.07 -11.06 -17.03
C ALA A 72 -6.35 -9.58 -17.36
N VAL A 73 -5.47 -8.65 -16.97
CA VAL A 73 -5.62 -7.24 -17.31
C VAL A 73 -5.54 -6.99 -18.83
N ASP A 74 -4.58 -7.61 -19.52
CA ASP A 74 -4.47 -7.53 -20.99
C ASP A 74 -5.74 -8.05 -21.69
N LYS A 75 -6.30 -9.16 -21.17
CA LYS A 75 -7.57 -9.71 -21.65
C LYS A 75 -8.76 -8.77 -21.35
N ALA A 76 -8.81 -8.17 -20.17
CA ALA A 76 -9.85 -7.21 -19.80
C ALA A 76 -9.81 -5.98 -20.73
N LEU A 77 -8.62 -5.43 -20.97
CA LEU A 77 -8.41 -4.30 -21.88
C LEU A 77 -8.78 -4.61 -23.32
N SER A 78 -8.48 -5.82 -23.81
CA SER A 78 -8.75 -6.22 -25.20
C SER A 78 -10.22 -6.57 -25.45
N THR A 79 -10.92 -7.09 -24.45
CA THR A 79 -12.34 -7.48 -24.57
C THR A 79 -13.31 -6.39 -24.14
N GLY A 80 -12.89 -5.48 -23.26
CA GLY A 80 -13.75 -4.49 -22.60
C GLY A 80 -14.79 -5.10 -21.67
N GLY A 81 -14.75 -6.43 -21.45
CA GLY A 81 -15.70 -7.18 -20.64
C GLY A 81 -15.06 -7.75 -19.37
N PRO A 82 -15.87 -8.23 -18.43
CA PRO A 82 -15.37 -8.85 -17.21
C PRO A 82 -14.62 -10.14 -17.51
N VAL A 83 -13.47 -10.32 -16.87
CA VAL A 83 -12.64 -11.52 -16.92
C VAL A 83 -12.32 -11.98 -15.49
N PRO A 84 -12.14 -13.29 -15.26
CA PRO A 84 -11.71 -13.77 -13.96
C PRO A 84 -10.28 -13.30 -13.67
N PHE A 85 -10.08 -12.75 -12.48
CA PHE A 85 -8.80 -12.30 -11.95
C PHE A 85 -8.59 -12.95 -10.58
N THR A 86 -7.46 -13.64 -10.40
CA THR A 86 -7.09 -14.24 -9.11
C THR A 86 -5.97 -13.42 -8.47
N ASN A 87 -6.24 -12.86 -7.29
CA ASN A 87 -5.30 -12.02 -6.56
C ASN A 87 -4.19 -12.85 -5.88
N THR A 88 -3.27 -12.19 -5.18
CA THR A 88 -2.18 -12.87 -4.46
C THR A 88 -2.69 -13.83 -3.37
N ASP A 89 -3.77 -13.48 -2.68
CA ASP A 89 -4.42 -14.32 -1.67
C ASP A 89 -5.15 -15.56 -2.26
N GLY A 90 -5.26 -15.65 -3.58
CA GLY A 90 -5.99 -16.72 -4.26
C GLY A 90 -7.50 -16.48 -4.38
N LYS A 91 -8.01 -15.32 -3.92
CA LYS A 91 -9.39 -14.88 -4.17
C LYS A 91 -9.57 -14.58 -5.65
N THR A 92 -10.64 -15.11 -6.24
CA THR A 92 -10.97 -14.86 -7.65
C THR A 92 -12.20 -13.99 -7.76
N GLU A 93 -12.07 -12.89 -8.49
CA GLU A 93 -13.13 -11.91 -8.74
C GLU A 93 -13.26 -11.61 -10.23
N GLN A 94 -14.38 -11.03 -10.64
CA GLN A 94 -14.54 -10.53 -12.00
C GLN A 94 -13.96 -9.14 -12.11
N VAL A 95 -13.12 -8.92 -13.11
CA VAL A 95 -12.46 -7.63 -13.35
C VAL A 95 -12.72 -7.17 -14.77
N SER A 96 -13.11 -5.92 -14.94
CA SER A 96 -13.11 -5.24 -16.24
C SER A 96 -12.27 -3.98 -16.19
N VAL A 97 -11.58 -3.70 -17.31
CA VAL A 97 -10.75 -2.51 -17.44
C VAL A 97 -11.10 -1.84 -18.77
N GLU A 98 -11.62 -0.62 -18.70
CA GLU A 98 -11.97 0.18 -19.86
C GLU A 98 -11.10 1.44 -19.92
N ARG A 99 -10.46 1.71 -21.06
CA ARG A 99 -9.76 2.99 -21.26
C ARG A 99 -10.75 4.08 -21.66
N ILE A 100 -11.10 4.95 -20.71
CA ILE A 100 -12.16 5.96 -20.86
C ILE A 100 -11.67 7.27 -21.52
N ALA A 101 -10.40 7.64 -21.34
CA ALA A 101 -9.88 8.87 -21.93
C ALA A 101 -8.37 8.84 -22.18
N THR A 102 -7.97 9.59 -23.21
CA THR A 102 -6.60 10.10 -23.38
C THR A 102 -6.72 11.63 -23.29
N PRO A 103 -6.49 12.26 -22.13
CA PRO A 103 -6.65 13.70 -22.02
C PRO A 103 -5.82 14.43 -23.07
N LEU A 104 -6.29 15.60 -23.54
CA LEU A 104 -5.68 16.39 -24.62
C LEU A 104 -4.19 16.69 -24.41
N LEU A 105 -3.76 16.68 -23.15
CA LEU A 105 -2.38 16.93 -22.74
C LEU A 105 -1.50 15.68 -22.76
N GLY A 106 -2.05 14.49 -23.01
CA GLY A 106 -1.47 13.14 -22.96
C GLY A 106 -1.62 12.47 -21.60
N GLY A 107 -1.53 11.13 -21.57
CA GLY A 107 -1.82 10.28 -20.40
C GLY A 107 -2.88 9.21 -20.73
N ALA A 108 -3.21 8.35 -19.77
CA ALA A 108 -4.29 7.37 -19.91
C ALA A 108 -5.14 7.31 -18.65
N ILE A 109 -6.46 7.27 -18.80
CA ILE A 109 -7.38 7.02 -17.70
C ILE A 109 -8.13 5.72 -18.00
N TYR A 110 -8.16 4.85 -16.99
CA TYR A 110 -8.84 3.57 -17.02
C TYR A 110 -9.95 3.57 -15.97
N SER A 111 -11.14 3.12 -16.34
CA SER A 111 -12.16 2.67 -15.38
C SER A 111 -11.84 1.22 -15.07
N VAL A 112 -11.73 0.91 -13.78
CA VAL A 112 -11.44 -0.41 -13.29
C VAL A 112 -12.61 -0.84 -12.42
N THR A 113 -13.19 -1.98 -12.75
CA THR A 113 -14.23 -2.62 -11.94
C THR A 113 -13.68 -3.93 -11.39
N VAL A 114 -13.84 -4.16 -10.08
CA VAL A 114 -13.47 -5.39 -9.38
C VAL A 114 -14.67 -5.85 -8.56
N GLY A 115 -15.28 -6.97 -8.92
CA GLY A 115 -16.57 -7.35 -8.37
C GLY A 115 -17.65 -6.34 -8.74
N ASP A 116 -18.28 -5.73 -7.73
CA ASP A 116 -19.29 -4.68 -7.90
C ASP A 116 -18.72 -3.25 -7.75
N ASP A 117 -17.45 -3.12 -7.32
CA ASP A 117 -16.82 -1.84 -7.07
C ASP A 117 -16.14 -1.27 -8.32
N THR A 118 -16.16 0.05 -8.48
CA THR A 118 -15.53 0.73 -9.60
C THR A 118 -14.74 1.95 -9.14
N PHE A 119 -13.50 2.06 -9.62
CA PHE A 119 -12.62 3.19 -9.38
C PHE A 119 -11.84 3.54 -10.65
N ASN A 120 -11.17 4.70 -10.65
CA ASN A 120 -10.38 5.14 -11.81
C ASN A 120 -8.88 5.00 -11.56
N VAL A 121 -8.12 4.56 -12.57
CA VAL A 121 -6.67 4.62 -12.57
C VAL A 121 -6.20 5.60 -13.64
N SER A 122 -5.50 6.65 -13.23
CA SER A 122 -4.87 7.61 -14.12
C SER A 122 -3.36 7.42 -14.17
N ILE A 123 -2.80 7.32 -15.38
CA ILE A 123 -1.36 7.28 -15.61
C ILE A 123 -0.99 8.58 -16.32
N ALA A 124 -0.24 9.44 -15.62
CA ALA A 124 0.11 10.77 -16.08
C ALA A 124 1.04 10.72 -17.28
N LYS A 125 0.96 11.74 -18.14
CA LYS A 125 1.92 11.89 -19.24
C LYS A 125 3.34 11.99 -18.71
N GLY A 126 4.22 11.18 -19.29
CA GLY A 126 5.64 11.17 -18.93
C GLY A 126 5.97 10.20 -17.81
N ALA A 127 4.98 9.58 -17.16
CA ALA A 127 5.22 8.39 -16.36
C ALA A 127 5.73 7.27 -17.28
N GLN A 128 6.96 6.81 -17.03
CA GLN A 128 7.60 5.73 -17.79
C GLN A 128 7.24 4.39 -17.15
N VAL A 129 6.05 3.88 -17.48
CA VAL A 129 5.49 2.68 -16.86
C VAL A 129 4.95 1.69 -17.89
N ASP A 130 4.91 0.43 -17.49
CA ASP A 130 4.15 -0.63 -18.16
C ASP A 130 2.72 -0.57 -17.60
N HIS A 131 1.76 -0.15 -18.44
CA HIS A 131 0.41 0.16 -18.00
C HIS A 131 -0.31 -1.09 -17.48
N GLU A 132 -0.17 -2.22 -18.18
CA GLU A 132 -0.79 -3.48 -17.80
C GLU A 132 -0.20 -4.01 -16.49
N ALA A 133 1.11 -3.85 -16.28
CA ALA A 133 1.75 -4.24 -15.02
C ALA A 133 1.29 -3.38 -13.83
N VAL A 134 1.19 -2.07 -14.01
CA VAL A 134 0.70 -1.14 -12.97
C VAL A 134 -0.77 -1.42 -12.64
N LEU A 135 -1.62 -1.57 -13.65
CA LEU A 135 -3.03 -1.91 -13.45
C LEU A 135 -3.17 -3.25 -12.72
N ALA A 136 -2.39 -4.26 -13.10
CA ALA A 136 -2.41 -5.55 -12.43
C ALA A 136 -2.03 -5.44 -10.95
N GLN A 137 -0.99 -4.66 -10.60
CA GLN A 137 -0.59 -4.46 -9.21
C GLN A 137 -1.64 -3.71 -8.39
N ILE A 138 -2.23 -2.66 -8.96
CA ILE A 138 -3.29 -1.89 -8.29
C ILE A 138 -4.54 -2.76 -8.09
N ILE A 139 -4.96 -3.52 -9.10
CA ILE A 139 -6.12 -4.43 -9.01
C ILE A 139 -5.86 -5.54 -7.98
N ASP A 140 -4.65 -6.10 -7.97
CA ASP A 140 -4.23 -7.11 -6.98
C ASP A 140 -4.41 -6.58 -5.56
N ALA A 141 -3.73 -5.49 -5.21
CA ALA A 141 -3.81 -4.90 -3.87
C ALA A 141 -5.22 -4.40 -3.51
N TYR A 142 -5.96 -3.83 -4.47
CA TYR A 142 -7.35 -3.43 -4.23
C TYR A 142 -8.26 -4.62 -3.93
N SER A 143 -8.09 -5.73 -4.66
CA SER A 143 -8.90 -6.94 -4.45
C SER A 143 -8.60 -7.67 -3.13
N GLU A 144 -7.43 -7.44 -2.54
CA GLU A 144 -7.09 -7.88 -1.18
C GLU A 144 -7.81 -7.04 -0.10
N THR A 145 -8.24 -5.82 -0.44
CA THR A 145 -8.99 -4.97 0.50
C THR A 145 -10.40 -5.54 0.72
N PRO A 146 -10.92 -5.55 1.97
CA PRO A 146 -12.29 -6.00 2.27
C PRO A 146 -13.36 -5.23 1.50
N GLU A 147 -14.38 -5.94 1.00
CA GLU A 147 -15.41 -5.38 0.10
C GLU A 147 -16.16 -4.18 0.71
N ASP A 148 -16.43 -4.20 2.01
CA ASP A 148 -17.10 -3.12 2.74
C ASP A 148 -16.24 -1.85 2.92
N LEU A 149 -14.91 -1.99 2.82
CA LEU A 149 -13.95 -0.90 2.97
C LEU A 149 -13.44 -0.36 1.63
N ARG A 150 -13.68 -1.08 0.53
CA ARG A 150 -13.28 -0.68 -0.84
C ARG A 150 -13.86 0.64 -1.32
N GLY A 151 -15.03 1.03 -0.78
CA GLY A 151 -15.67 2.31 -1.05
C GLY A 151 -14.86 3.54 -0.61
N ALA A 152 -13.78 3.37 0.17
CA ALA A 152 -12.89 4.46 0.56
C ALA A 152 -12.10 5.03 -0.63
N LEU A 153 -11.93 4.26 -1.70
CA LEU A 153 -11.10 4.62 -2.85
C LEU A 153 -11.96 4.97 -4.07
N GLU A 154 -11.77 6.18 -4.60
CA GLU A 154 -12.37 6.65 -5.84
C GLU A 154 -11.38 6.58 -7.02
N SER A 155 -10.09 6.86 -6.78
CA SER A 155 -9.10 6.81 -7.85
C SER A 155 -7.66 6.62 -7.41
N VAL A 156 -6.85 6.04 -8.30
CA VAL A 156 -5.40 5.97 -8.19
C VAL A 156 -4.75 6.77 -9.30
N SER A 157 -3.69 7.52 -9.01
CA SER A 157 -2.89 8.26 -9.99
C SER A 157 -1.43 7.82 -9.94
N VAL A 158 -0.80 7.60 -11.09
CA VAL A 158 0.63 7.27 -11.19
C VAL A 158 1.34 8.36 -11.97
N ARG A 159 2.34 8.97 -11.33
CA ARG A 159 3.04 10.15 -11.84
C ARG A 159 4.53 9.91 -12.01
N GLY A 160 5.14 10.61 -12.98
CA GLY A 160 6.55 10.46 -13.30
C GLY A 160 7.47 11.35 -12.45
N GLU A 161 6.94 12.43 -11.89
CA GLU A 161 7.67 13.31 -10.98
C GLU A 161 7.86 12.69 -9.59
N LYS A 162 8.83 13.23 -8.84
CA LYS A 162 9.02 12.90 -7.42
C LYS A 162 7.89 13.46 -6.58
N GLY A 163 7.53 12.73 -5.52
CA GLY A 163 6.53 13.18 -4.56
C GLY A 163 6.98 14.38 -3.74
N PRO A 164 6.03 15.11 -3.15
CA PRO A 164 6.34 16.17 -2.18
C PRO A 164 7.18 15.59 -1.04
N ASP A 165 8.22 16.32 -0.62
CA ASP A 165 9.15 15.91 0.44
C ASP A 165 9.78 14.52 0.26
N GLY A 166 9.80 14.00 -0.97
CA GLY A 166 10.33 12.67 -1.29
C GLY A 166 9.37 11.51 -1.01
N ALA A 167 8.08 11.79 -0.82
CA ALA A 167 7.05 10.77 -0.62
C ALA A 167 6.96 9.80 -1.81
N ALA A 168 6.80 8.51 -1.50
CA ALA A 168 6.60 7.46 -2.50
C ALA A 168 5.17 7.48 -3.06
N ALA A 169 4.21 7.74 -2.18
CA ALA A 169 2.81 7.97 -2.50
C ALA A 169 2.19 8.97 -1.52
N THR A 170 0.96 9.41 -1.81
CA THR A 170 0.11 10.17 -0.90
C THR A 170 -1.35 9.74 -1.06
N ALA A 171 -2.11 9.79 0.03
CA ALA A 171 -3.55 9.56 0.03
C ALA A 171 -4.35 10.70 0.64
N GLY A 172 -5.54 10.95 0.10
CA GLY A 172 -6.49 11.91 0.63
C GLY A 172 -7.74 12.03 -0.23
N ASP A 173 -8.88 12.32 0.41
CA ASP A 173 -10.16 12.55 -0.26
C ASP A 173 -10.56 11.47 -1.28
N GLY A 174 -10.31 10.20 -0.97
CA GLY A 174 -10.62 9.06 -1.84
C GLY A 174 -9.60 8.83 -2.97
N HIS A 175 -8.46 9.52 -2.94
CA HIS A 175 -7.47 9.43 -4.00
C HIS A 175 -6.12 8.95 -3.46
N ILE A 176 -5.49 8.01 -4.17
CA ILE A 176 -4.09 7.62 -3.96
C ILE A 176 -3.26 8.15 -5.13
N THR A 177 -2.10 8.76 -4.87
CA THR A 177 -1.15 9.19 -5.89
C THR A 177 0.22 8.56 -5.65
N PHE A 178 0.67 7.71 -6.57
CA PHE A 178 2.04 7.20 -6.63
C PHE A 178 2.94 8.14 -7.43
N TYR A 179 4.18 8.29 -6.96
CA TYR A 179 5.20 9.12 -7.59
C TYR A 179 6.39 8.29 -8.07
N ASP A 180 7.28 8.91 -8.84
CA ASP A 180 8.48 8.28 -9.40
C ASP A 180 8.19 7.02 -10.24
N ASN A 181 7.19 7.14 -11.13
CA ASN A 181 6.76 6.13 -12.10
C ASN A 181 6.13 4.89 -11.40
N ALA A 182 6.51 3.68 -11.82
CA ALA A 182 5.98 2.43 -11.25
C ALA A 182 6.80 1.91 -10.07
N THR A 183 7.86 2.63 -9.66
CA THR A 183 8.83 2.16 -8.65
C THR A 183 8.17 1.86 -7.31
N HIS A 184 7.14 2.63 -6.97
CA HIS A 184 6.45 2.58 -5.68
C HIS A 184 5.06 1.97 -5.75
N VAL A 185 4.63 1.47 -6.91
CA VAL A 185 3.36 0.75 -7.03
C VAL A 185 3.56 -0.66 -6.48
N THR A 186 3.40 -0.81 -5.18
CA THR A 186 3.53 -2.08 -4.46
C THR A 186 2.35 -2.28 -3.52
N ALA A 187 2.04 -3.53 -3.16
CA ALA A 187 0.96 -3.85 -2.23
C ALA A 187 1.14 -3.14 -0.88
N ASP A 188 2.34 -3.21 -0.28
CA ASP A 188 2.62 -2.57 1.01
C ASP A 188 2.32 -1.05 1.01
N ILE A 189 2.75 -0.34 -0.03
CA ILE A 189 2.51 1.11 -0.14
C ILE A 189 1.03 1.36 -0.44
N PHE A 190 0.42 0.57 -1.33
CA PHE A 190 -1.01 0.69 -1.61
C PHE A 190 -1.86 0.50 -0.35
N HIS A 191 -1.56 -0.54 0.44
CA HIS A 191 -2.28 -0.83 1.68
C HIS A 191 -2.07 0.28 2.71
N HIS A 192 -0.85 0.82 2.85
CA HIS A 192 -0.61 1.97 3.71
C HIS A 192 -1.50 3.17 3.29
N GLU A 193 -1.48 3.51 1.99
CA GLU A 193 -2.30 4.61 1.47
C GLU A 193 -3.81 4.34 1.57
N MET A 194 -4.23 3.10 1.42
CA MET A 194 -5.62 2.67 1.65
C MET A 194 -6.00 2.78 3.12
N GLY A 195 -5.07 2.51 4.05
CA GLY A 195 -5.23 2.73 5.49
C GLY A 195 -5.57 4.18 5.82
N HIS A 196 -4.90 5.15 5.16
CA HIS A 196 -5.27 6.59 5.28
C HIS A 196 -6.71 6.87 4.84
N LEU A 197 -7.20 6.22 3.78
CA LEU A 197 -8.57 6.39 3.29
C LEU A 197 -9.59 5.70 4.20
N ILE A 198 -9.30 4.48 4.65
CA ILE A 198 -10.14 3.70 5.56
C ILE A 198 -10.30 4.42 6.90
N GLY A 199 -9.20 4.92 7.50
CA GLY A 199 -9.26 5.68 8.74
C GLY A 199 -10.23 6.87 8.64
N ARG A 200 -10.21 7.57 7.50
CA ARG A 200 -11.15 8.65 7.17
C ARG A 200 -12.59 8.20 7.00
N GLN A 201 -12.83 7.07 6.31
CA GLN A 201 -14.18 6.53 6.13
C GLN A 201 -14.79 6.09 7.47
N VAL A 202 -14.02 5.40 8.31
CA VAL A 202 -14.48 4.87 9.60
C VAL A 202 -14.90 5.99 10.54
N GLU A 203 -14.10 7.06 10.67
CA GLU A 203 -14.50 8.21 11.50
C GLU A 203 -15.74 8.91 10.93
N ASN A 204 -15.82 9.13 9.61
CA ASN A 204 -17.02 9.72 9.00
C ASN A 204 -18.29 8.91 9.29
N ALA A 205 -18.17 7.58 9.31
CA ALA A 205 -19.28 6.66 9.61
C ALA A 205 -19.64 6.67 11.11
N ASN A 206 -18.66 6.81 12.01
CA ASN A 206 -18.91 6.90 13.46
C ASN A 206 -19.47 8.27 13.87
N ASP A 207 -19.00 9.35 13.25
CA ASP A 207 -19.47 10.72 13.49
C ASP A 207 -20.89 10.95 12.97
N SER A 208 -21.29 10.28 11.89
CA SER A 208 -22.63 10.44 11.31
C SER A 208 -23.77 9.87 12.15
N VAL A 209 -23.46 9.14 13.23
CA VAL A 209 -24.47 8.70 14.23
C VAL A 209 -24.72 9.75 15.32
N LEU A 210 -23.84 10.75 15.50
CA LEU A 210 -23.94 11.74 16.60
C LEU A 210 -23.71 13.23 16.22
N SER A 211 -23.21 13.58 15.03
CA SER A 211 -22.84 14.97 14.70
C SER A 211 -23.30 15.42 13.30
N GLY A 212 -24.62 15.47 13.09
CA GLY A 212 -25.14 16.42 12.13
C GLY A 212 -24.76 17.85 12.57
N VAL A 213 -23.95 18.57 11.78
CA VAL A 213 -23.60 20.01 11.90
C VAL A 213 -22.29 20.36 12.66
N ILE A 214 -21.12 19.86 12.23
CA ILE A 214 -19.85 20.57 12.48
C ILE A 214 -19.05 20.71 11.18
N GLU A 215 -18.80 21.96 10.79
CA GLU A 215 -17.85 22.34 9.73
C GLU A 215 -16.44 21.85 10.11
N ARG A 216 -15.89 20.91 9.33
CA ARG A 216 -14.47 20.53 9.39
C ARG A 216 -13.60 21.75 9.07
N LEU A 217 -12.82 22.19 10.05
CA LEU A 217 -11.82 23.24 9.90
C LEU A 217 -10.64 22.72 9.07
N LYS A 218 -10.21 23.50 8.08
CA LYS A 218 -9.00 23.23 7.30
C LYS A 218 -7.79 23.13 8.26
N GLY A 219 -7.18 21.96 8.34
CA GLY A 219 -5.92 21.74 9.08
C GLY A 219 -5.99 20.75 10.23
N GLU A 220 -7.14 20.15 10.52
CA GLU A 220 -7.20 18.98 11.40
C GLU A 220 -6.61 17.76 10.69
N PRO A 221 -5.77 16.98 11.38
CA PRO A 221 -5.04 15.90 10.74
C PRO A 221 -6.02 14.73 10.45
N PRO A 222 -5.67 13.78 9.56
CA PRO A 222 -6.66 12.84 9.07
C PRO A 222 -7.24 11.99 10.21
N PRO A 223 -8.50 11.59 10.08
CA PRO A 223 -9.14 10.73 11.06
C PRO A 223 -8.43 9.42 11.38
N ILE A 224 -8.61 8.92 12.60
CA ILE A 224 -8.25 7.56 13.03
C ILE A 224 -9.45 6.88 13.69
N PRO A 225 -9.56 5.54 13.67
CA PRO A 225 -10.65 4.84 14.37
C PRO A 225 -10.70 5.17 15.86
N ASP A 226 -11.90 5.15 16.44
CA ASP A 226 -12.09 5.36 17.88
C ASP A 226 -11.24 4.37 18.70
N GLY A 227 -10.60 4.85 19.76
CA GLY A 227 -9.74 4.05 20.62
C GLY A 227 -8.35 3.76 20.04
N TRP A 228 -8.06 4.18 18.79
CA TRP A 228 -6.76 3.90 18.17
C TRP A 228 -5.60 4.55 18.93
N ALA A 229 -5.74 5.80 19.35
CA ALA A 229 -4.70 6.51 20.10
C ALA A 229 -4.37 5.82 21.43
N GLU A 230 -5.40 5.35 22.15
CA GLU A 230 -5.25 4.60 23.40
C GLU A 230 -4.60 3.25 23.17
N ALA A 231 -5.04 2.52 22.13
CA ALA A 231 -4.46 1.24 21.74
C ALA A 231 -2.99 1.38 21.34
N ALA A 232 -2.67 2.40 20.53
CA ALA A 232 -1.31 2.69 20.08
C ALA A 232 -0.39 3.03 21.27
N ALA A 233 -0.89 3.84 22.20
CA ALA A 233 -0.16 4.18 23.43
C ALA A 233 0.02 2.97 24.37
N ALA A 234 -0.97 2.08 24.45
CA ALA A 234 -0.96 0.91 25.33
C ALA A 234 0.00 -0.19 24.85
N ASP A 235 0.01 -0.46 23.55
CA ASP A 235 0.92 -1.42 22.93
C ASP A 235 2.39 -0.97 23.05
N GLY A 236 2.62 0.34 23.10
CA GLY A 236 3.95 0.93 23.22
C GLY A 236 4.79 0.77 21.95
N ASN A 237 5.74 1.68 21.77
CA ASN A 237 6.53 1.87 20.54
C ASN A 237 5.67 2.19 19.30
N HIS A 238 6.30 2.87 18.36
CA HIS A 238 5.77 3.07 17.02
C HIS A 238 6.09 1.82 16.17
N LEU A 239 5.27 1.50 15.17
CA LEU A 239 5.44 0.30 14.34
C LEU A 239 6.83 0.22 13.69
N ASN A 240 7.41 1.36 13.36
CA ASN A 240 8.77 1.53 12.86
C ASN A 240 9.29 2.98 13.02
N ASP A 241 10.55 3.20 12.64
CA ASP A 241 11.21 4.53 12.66
C ASP A 241 10.42 5.62 11.92
N TYR A 242 9.66 5.26 10.87
CA TYR A 242 8.84 6.20 10.12
C TYR A 242 7.65 6.68 10.95
N THR A 243 6.92 5.75 11.57
CA THR A 243 5.81 6.08 12.47
C THR A 243 6.26 6.84 13.73
N GLU A 244 7.46 6.55 14.25
CA GLU A 244 8.09 7.33 15.33
C GLU A 244 8.38 8.76 14.88
N GLY A 245 9.06 8.92 13.75
CA GLY A 245 9.37 10.23 13.18
C GLY A 245 8.15 11.04 12.75
N SER A 246 7.06 10.40 12.35
CA SER A 246 5.81 11.10 12.01
C SER A 246 5.04 11.55 13.25
N PHE A 247 4.95 10.70 14.28
CA PHE A 247 4.34 11.07 15.55
C PHE A 247 5.12 12.21 16.22
N GLU A 248 6.44 12.17 16.22
CA GLU A 248 7.28 13.26 16.74
C GLU A 248 7.06 14.60 16.00
N LYS A 249 6.73 14.55 14.70
CA LYS A 249 6.52 15.74 13.85
C LYS A 249 5.10 16.28 13.89
N SER A 250 4.09 15.42 13.96
CA SER A 250 2.68 15.78 13.78
C SER A 250 1.83 15.58 15.04
N GLY A 251 2.30 14.79 16.01
CA GLY A 251 1.53 14.40 17.19
C GLY A 251 0.31 13.53 16.88
N ASN A 252 0.19 13.00 15.65
CA ASN A 252 -0.99 12.26 15.20
C ASN A 252 -0.68 10.79 14.90
N TYR A 253 -1.67 9.93 15.13
CA TYR A 253 -1.61 8.49 14.92
C TYR A 253 -2.11 8.05 13.54
N THR A 254 -2.39 8.95 12.59
CA THR A 254 -2.84 8.52 11.25
C THR A 254 -1.78 7.69 10.52
N GLU A 255 -0.52 8.12 10.51
CA GLU A 255 0.55 7.31 9.91
C GLU A 255 0.75 5.99 10.66
N ASP A 256 0.53 5.98 11.98
CA ASP A 256 0.56 4.75 12.79
C ASP A 256 -0.58 3.80 12.38
N PHE A 257 -1.79 4.31 12.15
CA PHE A 257 -2.91 3.52 11.65
C PHE A 257 -2.67 2.98 10.24
N ALA A 258 -2.25 3.85 9.31
CA ALA A 258 -1.96 3.47 7.93
C ALA A 258 -0.88 2.37 7.86
N GLU A 259 0.19 2.53 8.64
CA GLU A 259 1.25 1.53 8.73
C GLU A 259 0.76 0.23 9.37
N ALA A 260 -0.02 0.31 10.45
CA ALA A 260 -0.58 -0.86 11.12
C ALA A 260 -1.52 -1.64 10.19
N TRP A 261 -2.32 -0.93 9.39
CA TRP A 261 -3.19 -1.54 8.38
C TRP A 261 -2.36 -2.31 7.34
N SER A 262 -1.33 -1.67 6.77
CA SER A 262 -0.44 -2.34 5.81
C SER A 262 0.24 -3.57 6.39
N GLU A 263 0.75 -3.46 7.62
CA GLU A 263 1.38 -4.56 8.34
C GLU A 263 0.40 -5.69 8.70
N TYR A 264 -0.84 -5.36 9.02
CA TYR A 264 -1.91 -6.32 9.26
C TYR A 264 -2.28 -7.09 8.00
N MET A 265 -2.45 -6.40 6.87
CA MET A 265 -2.69 -7.04 5.56
C MET A 265 -1.53 -7.99 5.19
N ARG A 266 -0.28 -7.56 5.40
CA ARG A 266 0.90 -8.41 5.21
C ARG A 266 0.92 -9.62 6.13
N ALA A 267 0.49 -9.46 7.39
CA ALA A 267 0.43 -10.54 8.35
C ALA A 267 -0.65 -11.57 8.00
N LEU A 268 -1.78 -11.13 7.42
CA LEU A 268 -2.82 -12.01 6.88
C LEU A 268 -2.31 -12.86 5.72
N ASP A 269 -1.64 -12.24 4.74
CA ASP A 269 -1.01 -12.95 3.60
C ASP A 269 0.09 -13.92 4.07
N GLY A 270 0.87 -13.53 5.08
CA GLY A 270 1.87 -14.39 5.73
C GLY A 270 1.29 -15.61 6.48
N GLY A 271 -0.03 -15.67 6.64
CA GLY A 271 -0.78 -16.75 7.26
C GLY A 271 -0.77 -16.76 8.80
N PRO A 272 -1.35 -17.79 9.43
CA PRO A 272 -1.69 -17.76 10.86
C PRO A 272 -0.52 -17.49 11.82
N LYS A 273 0.71 -17.83 11.43
CA LYS A 273 1.90 -17.57 12.25
C LYS A 273 2.33 -16.10 12.21
N ALA A 274 2.28 -15.47 11.04
CA ALA A 274 2.62 -14.06 10.89
C ALA A 274 1.57 -13.20 11.59
N LEU A 275 0.29 -13.52 11.38
CA LEU A 275 -0.82 -12.89 12.10
C LEU A 275 -0.66 -13.00 13.63
N ALA A 276 -0.40 -14.20 14.16
CA ALA A 276 -0.21 -14.38 15.60
C ALA A 276 0.99 -13.59 16.16
N GLN A 277 2.05 -13.38 15.36
CA GLN A 277 3.19 -12.55 15.76
C GLN A 277 2.82 -11.06 15.81
N PHE A 278 2.08 -10.57 14.81
CA PHE A 278 1.56 -9.20 14.81
C PHE A 278 0.66 -8.95 16.02
N GLU A 279 -0.26 -9.88 16.30
CA GLU A 279 -1.20 -9.79 17.44
C GLU A 279 -0.50 -9.83 18.80
N LEU A 280 0.59 -10.59 18.92
CA LEU A 280 1.39 -10.63 20.15
C LEU A 280 2.14 -9.31 20.36
N GLN A 281 2.59 -8.68 19.29
CA GLN A 281 3.38 -7.46 19.34
C GLN A 281 2.52 -6.20 19.52
N TYR A 282 1.32 -6.18 18.93
CA TYR A 282 0.40 -5.04 18.94
C TYR A 282 -1.03 -5.45 19.34
N PRO A 283 -1.25 -5.92 20.58
CA PRO A 283 -2.53 -6.52 20.96
C PRO A 283 -3.72 -5.55 20.90
N GLY A 284 -3.57 -4.30 21.33
CA GLY A 284 -4.62 -3.29 21.28
C GLY A 284 -4.94 -2.85 19.87
N ARG A 285 -3.92 -2.58 19.04
CA ARG A 285 -4.14 -2.24 17.61
C ARG A 285 -4.79 -3.40 16.86
N SER A 286 -4.37 -4.63 17.17
CA SER A 286 -4.92 -5.84 16.54
C SER A 286 -6.39 -6.07 16.88
N GLU A 287 -6.84 -5.70 18.07
CA GLU A 287 -8.26 -5.78 18.45
C GLU A 287 -9.12 -4.89 17.53
N ILE A 288 -8.72 -3.63 17.36
CA ILE A 288 -9.42 -2.69 16.47
C ILE A 288 -9.36 -3.16 15.01
N LEU A 289 -8.19 -3.61 14.54
CA LEU A 289 -8.03 -4.08 13.16
C LEU A 289 -8.88 -5.32 12.84
N LYS A 290 -9.05 -6.24 13.80
CA LYS A 290 -9.93 -7.40 13.66
C LYS A 290 -11.41 -7.02 13.63
N ASP A 291 -11.80 -6.00 14.37
CA ASP A 291 -13.17 -5.50 14.34
C ASP A 291 -13.49 -4.86 12.98
N LEU A 292 -12.51 -4.21 12.35
CA LEU A 292 -12.61 -3.69 10.99
C LEU A 292 -12.55 -4.78 9.92
N TYR A 293 -11.64 -5.74 10.08
CA TYR A 293 -11.47 -6.85 9.14
C TYR A 293 -11.06 -8.13 9.87
N PRO A 294 -12.02 -9.01 10.20
CA PRO A 294 -11.72 -10.24 10.92
C PRO A 294 -11.04 -11.27 10.00
N PRO A 295 -10.06 -12.04 10.52
CA PRO A 295 -9.46 -13.15 9.77
C PRO A 295 -10.51 -14.24 9.48
N ALA A 296 -10.44 -14.84 8.30
CA ALA A 296 -11.34 -15.90 7.84
C ALA A 296 -11.20 -17.24 8.59
#